data_AF-A0A5S5AJS6-F1
#
_entry.id   AF-A0A5S5AJS6-F1
#
_cell.length_a   1.000
_cell.length_b   1.000
_cell.length_c   1.000
_cell.angle_alpha   90.00
_cell.angle_beta   90.00
_cell.angle_gamma   90.00
#
_symmetry.space_group_name_H-M   'P 1'
#
loop_
_entity.id
_entity.type
_entity.pdbx_description
1 polymer ?
#
loop_
_entity_poly.entity_id
_entity_poly.type
_entity_poly.pdbx_seq_one_letter_code
_entity_poly.pdbx_strand_id
1 'polypeptide(L)'
;MVQLFLLSHLILQLTINIYFTINQSKVIDYIGKLLTPFLLVMLAVIIIKGIIDPIGEFTTSNISNPFGKAFSEGYQTMDALASTVFAGIIIKALRERGYDRVGEKINLTIISGLIAALGLLFVYGGLMYLGATASTLFTGEIGKTALIISIVEKELGNFGKIALGLAVSLACLTTSVGLTATSAEYFSRLTKNRIGYKSMVVIISIFSAFIGAFGVEKIIKFSVPILVSVYPVVIVLILMNTFDSFIKNNRSYAYATIFTLLISVVDGLSAAGLNLNKIYDVIYYLPFAREGFAWIYTAFFGILLGMMNSYFNKALKKENG
;
A
#
# COMPACT_ATOMS: atom_id res chain seq x y z
N MET A 1 -16.91 18.46 23.30
CA MET A 1 -15.61 18.14 23.93
C MET A 1 -14.78 17.21 23.06
N VAL A 2 -15.31 16.04 22.65
CA VAL A 2 -14.61 15.06 21.79
C VAL A 2 -14.18 15.64 20.42
N GLN A 3 -15.06 16.40 19.75
CA GLN A 3 -14.73 17.05 18.47
C GLN A 3 -13.53 18.02 18.57
N LEU A 4 -13.45 18.75 19.68
CA LEU A 4 -12.38 19.73 19.93
C LEU A 4 -11.03 19.05 20.17
N PHE A 5 -11.06 17.89 20.85
CA PHE A 5 -9.89 17.04 21.07
C PHE A 5 -9.38 16.38 19.78
N LEU A 6 -10.28 15.94 18.91
CA LEU A 6 -9.90 15.42 17.59
C LEU A 6 -9.28 16.51 16.72
N LEU A 7 -9.84 17.72 16.73
CA LEU A 7 -9.32 18.85 15.97
C LEU A 7 -7.93 19.26 16.48
N SER A 8 -7.72 19.30 17.81
CA SER A 8 -6.41 19.65 18.37
C SER A 8 -5.35 18.59 18.05
N HIS A 9 -5.69 17.30 18.10
CA HIS A 9 -4.77 16.22 17.72
C HIS A 9 -4.41 16.27 16.23
N LEU A 10 -5.40 16.55 15.36
CA LEU A 10 -5.17 16.71 13.93
C LEU A 10 -4.25 17.91 13.62
N ILE A 11 -4.49 19.05 14.26
CA ILE A 11 -3.65 20.24 14.12
C ILE A 11 -2.23 19.96 14.60
N LEU A 12 -2.09 19.30 15.76
CA LEU A 12 -0.79 18.91 16.29
C LEU A 12 -0.02 18.01 15.31
N GLN A 13 -0.66 16.94 14.83
CA GLN A 13 -0.04 16.01 13.88
C GLN A 13 0.33 16.71 12.56
N LEU A 14 -0.52 17.63 12.09
CA LEU A 14 -0.29 18.44 10.90
C LEU A 14 0.93 19.35 11.07
N THR A 15 1.01 20.09 12.17
CA THR A 15 2.14 20.99 12.47
C THR A 15 3.44 20.21 12.59
N ILE A 16 3.42 19.09 13.31
CA ILE A 16 4.58 18.22 13.47
C ILE A 16 5.01 17.66 12.10
N ASN A 17 4.06 17.17 11.29
CA ASN A 17 4.35 16.65 9.96
C ASN A 17 4.99 17.70 9.04
N ILE A 18 4.43 18.92 8.98
CA ILE A 18 4.97 20.01 8.17
C ILE A 18 6.39 20.39 8.64
N TYR A 19 6.58 20.55 9.95
CA TYR A 19 7.88 20.90 10.52
C TYR A 19 8.96 19.90 10.13
N PHE A 20 8.65 18.61 10.25
CA PHE A 20 9.54 17.50 9.94
C PHE A 20 9.72 17.23 8.45
N THR A 21 8.73 17.56 7.62
CA THR A 21 8.85 17.37 6.17
C THR A 21 9.65 18.50 5.52
N ILE A 22 9.45 19.74 5.98
CA ILE A 22 10.18 20.91 5.47
C ILE A 22 11.65 20.86 5.87
N ASN A 23 11.90 20.54 7.13
CA ASN A 23 13.24 20.34 7.63
C ASN A 23 13.53 18.85 7.44
N GLN A 24 14.22 18.45 6.36
CA GLN A 24 14.71 17.08 6.15
C GLN A 24 15.57 16.65 7.33
N SER A 25 14.91 16.28 8.42
CA SER A 25 15.50 16.28 9.74
C SER A 25 15.99 14.89 10.00
N LYS A 26 17.29 14.76 10.29
CA LYS A 26 17.90 13.53 10.79
C LYS A 26 17.10 12.94 11.96
N VAL A 27 16.35 13.77 12.70
CA VAL A 27 15.45 13.37 13.77
C VAL A 27 14.45 12.31 13.32
N ILE A 28 13.91 12.37 12.10
CA ILE A 28 12.94 11.35 11.62
C ILE A 28 13.66 10.04 11.33
N ASP A 29 14.86 10.11 10.75
CA ASP A 29 15.68 8.92 10.53
C ASP A 29 16.07 8.27 11.86
N TYR A 30 16.37 9.06 12.88
CA TYR A 30 16.65 8.57 14.24
C TYR A 30 15.39 8.01 14.91
N ILE A 31 14.27 8.71 14.80
CA ILE A 31 12.96 8.30 15.31
C ILE A 31 12.56 6.97 14.66
N GLY A 32 12.62 6.84 13.33
CA GLY A 32 12.33 5.59 12.62
C GLY A 32 13.25 4.45 13.04
N LYS A 33 14.56 4.70 13.17
CA LYS A 33 15.53 3.69 13.65
C LYS A 33 15.23 3.19 15.06
N LEU A 34 14.69 4.03 15.94
CA LEU A 34 14.33 3.64 17.31
C LEU A 34 12.92 3.04 17.37
N LEU A 35 11.98 3.61 16.62
CA LEU A 35 10.57 3.27 16.67
C LEU A 35 10.21 2.03 15.90
N THR A 36 10.79 1.79 14.73
CA THR A 36 10.46 0.57 13.97
C THR A 36 10.80 -0.68 14.80
N PRO A 37 11.97 -0.79 15.46
CA PRO A 37 12.22 -1.87 16.40
C PRO A 37 11.26 -1.89 17.59
N PHE A 38 10.98 -0.73 18.21
CA PHE A 38 10.04 -0.66 19.33
C PHE A 38 8.64 -1.15 18.96
N LEU A 39 8.11 -0.72 17.81
CA LEU A 39 6.82 -1.12 17.28
C LEU A 39 6.80 -2.62 16.96
N LEU A 40 7.86 -3.15 16.34
CA LEU A 40 7.99 -4.58 16.08
C LEU A 40 8.04 -5.39 17.38
N VAL A 41 8.76 -4.94 18.41
CA VAL A 41 8.79 -5.60 19.72
C VAL A 41 7.42 -5.56 20.38
N MET A 42 6.75 -4.42 20.38
CA MET A 42 5.41 -4.30 20.96
C MET A 42 4.40 -5.19 20.25
N LEU A 43 4.39 -5.20 18.91
CA LEU A 43 3.54 -6.09 18.13
C LEU A 43 3.92 -7.56 18.34
N ALA A 44 5.20 -7.89 18.45
CA ALA A 44 5.64 -9.24 18.77
C ALA A 44 5.12 -9.69 20.15
N VAL A 45 5.16 -8.82 21.17
CA VAL A 45 4.58 -9.12 22.50
C VAL A 45 3.08 -9.37 22.39
N ILE A 46 2.34 -8.53 21.66
CA ILE A 46 0.90 -8.70 21.42
C ILE A 46 0.62 -10.05 20.73
N ILE A 47 1.35 -10.35 19.66
CA ILE A 47 1.18 -11.56 18.84
C ILE A 47 1.53 -12.82 19.65
N ILE A 48 2.70 -12.83 20.30
CA ILE A 48 3.14 -13.97 21.10
C ILE A 48 2.17 -14.23 22.25
N LYS A 49 1.70 -13.18 22.93
CA LYS A 49 0.72 -13.33 24.00
C LYS A 49 -0.57 -13.99 23.49
N GLY A 50 -1.19 -13.44 22.46
CA GLY A 50 -2.47 -14.00 21.99
C GLY A 50 -2.33 -15.30 21.19
N ILE A 51 -1.10 -15.77 20.90
CA ILE A 51 -0.84 -17.16 20.48
C ILE A 51 -0.80 -18.09 21.70
N ILE A 52 -0.16 -17.68 22.79
CA ILE A 52 -0.01 -18.49 24.02
C ILE A 52 -1.34 -18.58 24.78
N ASP A 53 -2.08 -17.48 24.86
CA ASP A 53 -3.33 -17.34 25.61
C ASP A 53 -4.38 -16.66 24.72
N PRO A 54 -4.95 -17.37 23.72
CA PRO A 54 -5.88 -16.77 22.78
C PRO A 54 -7.18 -16.36 23.48
N ILE A 55 -7.63 -15.12 23.27
CA ILE A 55 -8.88 -14.61 23.83
C ILE A 55 -10.16 -15.36 23.40
N GLY A 56 -10.09 -16.19 22.36
CA GLY A 56 -11.24 -16.95 21.86
C GLY A 56 -10.85 -18.09 20.94
N GLU A 57 -11.84 -18.88 20.53
CA GLU A 57 -11.67 -20.05 19.68
C GLU A 57 -11.78 -19.72 18.19
N PHE A 58 -11.11 -20.53 17.37
CA PHE A 58 -11.27 -20.48 15.92
C PHE A 58 -12.67 -20.89 15.50
N THR A 59 -13.23 -20.15 14.55
CA THR A 59 -14.48 -20.52 13.89
C THR A 59 -14.24 -20.82 12.43
N THR A 60 -15.10 -21.67 11.87
CA THR A 60 -15.14 -21.89 10.42
C THR A 60 -15.54 -20.59 9.74
N SER A 61 -14.64 -20.06 8.91
CA SER A 61 -14.89 -18.85 8.15
C SER A 61 -15.96 -19.08 7.07
N ASN A 62 -17.01 -18.24 7.08
CA ASN A 62 -18.03 -18.19 6.03
C ASN A 62 -17.63 -17.27 4.86
N ILE A 63 -16.36 -16.84 4.80
CA ILE A 63 -15.88 -15.95 3.73
C ILE A 63 -15.69 -16.77 2.45
N SER A 64 -16.48 -16.45 1.42
CA SER A 64 -16.25 -16.93 0.06
C SER A 64 -14.91 -16.38 -0.48
N ASN A 65 -14.04 -17.24 -1.00
CA ASN A 65 -12.71 -16.88 -1.51
C ASN A 65 -11.90 -16.03 -0.50
N PRO A 66 -11.43 -16.63 0.61
CA PRO A 66 -10.69 -15.92 1.64
C PRO A 66 -9.35 -15.36 1.12
N PHE A 67 -8.70 -16.05 0.16
CA PHE A 67 -7.43 -15.61 -0.40
C PHE A 67 -7.56 -14.34 -1.24
N GLY A 68 -8.48 -14.31 -2.21
CA GLY A 68 -8.70 -13.14 -3.05
C GLY A 68 -9.19 -11.92 -2.25
N LYS A 69 -10.02 -12.14 -1.24
CA LYS A 69 -10.41 -11.08 -0.30
C LYS A 69 -9.21 -10.56 0.50
N ALA A 70 -8.39 -11.42 1.07
CA ALA A 70 -7.19 -10.99 1.81
C ALA A 70 -6.17 -10.28 0.89
N PHE A 71 -6.00 -10.75 -0.34
CA PHE A 71 -5.10 -10.15 -1.31
C PHE A 71 -5.54 -8.73 -1.70
N SER A 72 -6.83 -8.55 -2.01
CA SER A 72 -7.40 -7.24 -2.36
C SER A 72 -7.43 -6.29 -1.17
N GLU A 73 -7.70 -6.77 0.05
CA GLU A 73 -7.53 -5.97 1.27
C GLU A 73 -6.08 -5.50 1.43
N GLY A 74 -5.11 -6.31 1.01
CA GLY A 74 -3.69 -5.96 0.95
C GLY A 74 -3.38 -4.71 0.12
N TYR A 75 -4.21 -4.33 -0.86
CA TYR A 75 -4.02 -3.08 -1.64
C TYR A 75 -4.06 -1.84 -0.75
N GLN A 76 -4.80 -1.88 0.37
CA GLN A 76 -4.89 -0.75 1.31
C GLN A 76 -3.57 -0.42 2.00
N THR A 77 -2.57 -1.32 1.96
CA THR A 77 -1.21 -1.03 2.46
C THR A 77 -0.49 0.01 1.60
N MET A 78 -0.86 0.13 0.32
CA MET A 78 -0.23 1.07 -0.63
C MET A 78 1.26 0.84 -0.91
N ASP A 79 1.88 -0.23 -0.41
CA ASP A 79 3.32 -0.48 -0.52
C ASP A 79 3.83 -0.55 -1.96
N ALA A 80 3.11 -1.25 -2.86
CA ALA A 80 3.51 -1.34 -4.26
C ALA A 80 3.47 0.03 -4.96
N LEU A 81 2.41 0.82 -4.74
CA LEU A 81 2.29 2.17 -5.28
C LEU A 81 3.40 3.07 -4.76
N ALA A 82 3.63 3.07 -3.44
CA ALA A 82 4.66 3.85 -2.79
C ALA A 82 6.06 3.51 -3.33
N SER A 83 6.35 2.22 -3.57
CA SER A 83 7.64 1.77 -4.10
C SER A 83 8.01 2.46 -5.43
N THR A 84 7.05 2.69 -6.32
CA THR A 84 7.29 3.34 -7.62
C THR A 84 7.72 4.80 -7.50
N VAL A 85 7.22 5.50 -6.48
CA VAL A 85 7.56 6.90 -6.21
C VAL A 85 8.84 7.01 -5.38
N PHE A 86 9.05 6.07 -4.44
CA PHE A 86 10.20 6.05 -3.54
C PHE A 86 11.49 5.49 -4.16
N ALA A 87 11.41 4.71 -5.25
CA ALA A 87 12.56 4.04 -5.84
C ALA A 87 13.73 5.02 -6.12
N GLY A 88 13.42 6.19 -6.67
CA GLY A 88 14.44 7.21 -6.99
C GLY A 88 15.15 7.77 -5.75
N ILE A 89 14.42 7.96 -4.65
CA ILE A 89 14.99 8.45 -3.39
C ILE A 89 15.89 7.39 -2.77
N ILE A 90 15.46 6.12 -2.77
CA ILE A 90 16.26 5.01 -2.23
C ILE A 90 17.55 4.85 -3.02
N ILE A 91 17.49 4.87 -4.36
CA ILE A 91 18.68 4.76 -5.22
C ILE A 91 19.64 5.93 -4.96
N LYS A 92 19.12 7.16 -4.79
CA LYS A 92 19.92 8.34 -4.46
C LYS A 92 20.58 8.20 -3.09
N ALA A 93 19.83 7.76 -2.08
CA ALA A 93 20.35 7.55 -0.72
C ALA A 93 21.44 6.46 -0.66
N LEU A 94 21.31 5.38 -1.43
CA LEU A 94 22.36 4.37 -1.55
C LEU A 94 23.64 4.95 -2.18
N ARG A 95 23.49 5.77 -3.22
CA ARG A 95 24.61 6.45 -3.87
C ARG A 95 25.34 7.41 -2.92
N GLU A 96 24.59 8.20 -2.15
CA GLU A 96 25.15 9.13 -1.15
C GLU A 96 25.90 8.41 -0.01
N ARG A 97 25.59 7.13 0.23
CA ARG A 97 26.31 6.27 1.17
C ARG A 97 27.53 5.56 0.56
N GLY A 98 27.90 5.89 -0.68
CA GLY A 98 29.08 5.33 -1.37
C GLY A 98 28.83 4.06 -2.17
N TYR A 99 27.57 3.62 -2.31
CA TYR A 99 27.24 2.44 -3.12
C TYR A 99 27.01 2.83 -4.59
N ASP A 100 28.09 2.89 -5.37
CA ASP A 100 28.05 3.31 -6.78
C ASP A 100 27.82 2.16 -7.76
N ARG A 101 28.26 0.93 -7.44
CA ARG A 101 28.09 -0.23 -8.34
C ARG A 101 26.64 -0.70 -8.38
N VAL A 102 26.14 -0.98 -9.60
CA VAL A 102 24.76 -1.44 -9.83
C VAL A 102 24.48 -2.75 -9.10
N GLY A 103 25.39 -3.72 -9.17
CA GLY A 103 25.24 -5.01 -8.49
C GLY A 103 25.14 -4.89 -6.97
N GLU A 104 25.93 -4.00 -6.36
CA GLU A 104 25.87 -3.74 -4.90
C GLU A 104 24.53 -3.11 -4.50
N LYS A 105 24.05 -2.13 -5.28
CA LYS A 105 22.73 -1.51 -5.06
C LYS A 105 21.59 -2.52 -5.15
N ILE A 106 21.62 -3.41 -6.14
CA ILE A 106 20.62 -4.48 -6.30
C ILE A 106 20.67 -5.43 -5.10
N ASN A 107 21.84 -5.95 -4.76
CA ASN A 107 21.98 -6.94 -3.70
C ASN A 107 21.54 -6.40 -2.32
N LEU A 108 21.97 -5.18 -1.98
CA LEU A 108 21.55 -4.53 -0.73
C LEU A 108 20.04 -4.30 -0.67
N THR A 109 19.44 -3.90 -1.79
CA THR A 109 17.98 -3.69 -1.87
C THR A 109 17.23 -5.00 -1.70
N ILE A 110 17.68 -6.10 -2.33
CA ILE A 110 17.07 -7.43 -2.19
C ILE A 110 17.16 -7.93 -0.74
N ILE A 111 18.34 -7.87 -0.12
CA ILE A 111 18.52 -8.33 1.27
C ILE A 111 17.66 -7.50 2.22
N SER A 112 17.66 -6.18 2.08
CA SER A 112 16.83 -5.28 2.90
C SER A 112 15.34 -5.56 2.71
N GLY A 113 14.92 -5.80 1.46
CA GLY A 113 13.55 -6.14 1.10
C GLY A 113 13.10 -7.49 1.68
N LEU A 114 13.96 -8.51 1.67
CA LEU A 114 13.66 -9.81 2.28
C LEU A 114 13.50 -9.70 3.80
N ILE A 115 14.37 -8.95 4.48
CA ILE A 115 14.26 -8.71 5.92
C ILE A 115 12.93 -7.99 6.24
N ALA A 116 12.58 -6.97 5.45
CA ALA A 116 11.32 -6.25 5.61
C ALA A 116 10.11 -7.17 5.35
N ALA A 117 10.14 -7.99 4.30
CA ALA A 117 9.08 -8.92 3.96
C ALA A 117 8.83 -9.97 5.06
N LEU A 118 9.90 -10.52 5.65
CA LEU A 118 9.79 -11.44 6.78
C LEU A 118 9.18 -10.76 8.02
N GLY A 119 9.59 -9.53 8.31
CA GLY A 119 9.02 -8.75 9.40
C GLY A 119 7.53 -8.47 9.19
N LEU A 120 7.14 -8.07 7.97
CA LEU A 120 5.74 -7.86 7.61
C LEU A 120 4.93 -9.16 7.67
N LEU A 121 5.47 -10.27 7.18
CA LEU A 121 4.80 -11.57 7.24
C LEU A 121 4.51 -11.97 8.70
N PHE A 122 5.50 -11.81 9.59
CA PHE A 122 5.33 -12.08 11.01
C PHE A 122 4.24 -11.20 11.63
N VAL A 123 4.28 -9.89 11.37
CA VAL A 123 3.32 -8.94 11.95
C VAL A 123 1.92 -9.15 11.40
N TYR A 124 1.72 -9.12 10.08
CA TYR A 124 0.40 -9.25 9.47
C TYR A 124 -0.17 -10.65 9.65
N GLY A 125 0.65 -11.70 9.57
CA GLY A 125 0.23 -13.06 9.87
C GLY A 125 -0.19 -13.23 11.32
N GLY A 126 0.57 -12.68 12.27
CA GLY A 126 0.23 -12.70 13.69
C GLY A 126 -1.04 -11.90 14.02
N LEU A 127 -1.20 -10.70 13.47
CA LEU A 127 -2.43 -9.92 13.65
C LEU A 127 -3.64 -10.59 13.00
N MET A 128 -3.46 -11.26 11.86
CA MET A 128 -4.52 -12.06 11.22
C MET A 128 -4.94 -13.25 12.12
N TYR A 129 -3.97 -13.92 12.75
CA TYR A 129 -4.24 -14.98 13.72
C TYR A 129 -5.05 -14.45 14.91
N LEU A 130 -4.64 -13.32 15.51
CA LEU A 130 -5.38 -12.68 16.61
C LEU A 130 -6.79 -12.24 16.19
N GLY A 131 -6.95 -11.71 14.98
CA GLY A 131 -8.26 -11.36 14.45
C GLY A 131 -9.17 -12.59 14.29
N ALA A 132 -8.61 -13.73 13.92
CA ALA A 132 -9.35 -14.98 13.77
C ALA A 132 -9.81 -15.56 15.12
N THR A 133 -8.96 -15.51 16.17
CA THR A 133 -9.35 -15.95 17.53
C THR A 133 -10.37 -15.01 18.17
N ALA A 134 -10.36 -13.73 17.81
CA ALA A 134 -11.30 -12.73 18.29
C ALA A 134 -12.70 -12.80 17.62
N SER A 135 -12.87 -13.62 16.57
CA SER A 135 -14.06 -13.62 15.71
C SER A 135 -15.38 -13.94 16.43
N THR A 136 -15.33 -14.73 17.51
CA THR A 136 -16.52 -15.10 18.32
C THR A 136 -16.91 -14.02 19.33
N LEU A 137 -15.97 -13.17 19.73
CA LEU A 137 -16.18 -12.16 20.76
C LEU A 137 -16.75 -10.86 20.20
N PHE A 138 -16.40 -10.53 18.95
CA PHE A 138 -16.81 -9.30 18.29
C PHE A 138 -17.73 -9.63 17.10
N THR A 139 -18.98 -9.99 17.42
CA THR A 139 -19.99 -10.43 16.43
C THR A 139 -20.76 -9.29 15.75
N GLY A 140 -20.50 -8.03 16.13
CA GLY A 140 -21.12 -6.84 15.54
C GLY A 140 -20.24 -6.14 14.51
N GLU A 141 -20.82 -5.21 13.73
CA GLU A 141 -20.07 -4.30 12.86
C GLU A 141 -19.27 -3.30 13.71
N ILE A 142 -18.07 -3.72 14.13
CA ILE A 142 -17.12 -2.81 14.77
C ILE A 142 -16.12 -2.31 13.72
N GLY A 143 -15.79 -1.03 13.77
CA GLY A 143 -14.81 -0.44 12.85
C GLY A 143 -13.44 -1.11 12.98
N LYS A 144 -12.67 -1.18 11.88
CA LYS A 144 -11.35 -1.84 11.84
C LYS A 144 -10.41 -1.36 12.95
N THR A 145 -10.41 -0.05 13.22
CA THR A 145 -9.59 0.57 14.30
C THR A 145 -10.07 0.15 15.68
N ALA A 146 -11.39 0.12 15.90
CA ALA A 146 -11.97 -0.28 17.18
C ALA A 146 -11.70 -1.76 17.47
N LEU A 147 -11.78 -2.63 16.45
CA LEU A 147 -11.47 -4.06 16.57
C LEU A 147 -10.07 -4.30 17.13
N ILE A 148 -9.04 -3.70 16.52
CA ILE A 148 -7.66 -3.91 16.98
C ILE A 148 -7.46 -3.38 18.40
N ILE A 149 -8.02 -2.21 18.72
CA ILE A 149 -7.94 -1.64 20.07
C ILE A 149 -8.62 -2.56 21.09
N SER A 150 -9.81 -3.09 20.79
CA SER A 150 -10.54 -3.98 21.68
C SER A 150 -9.86 -5.34 21.86
N ILE A 151 -9.26 -5.90 20.81
CA ILE A 151 -8.43 -7.10 20.91
C ILE A 151 -7.24 -6.84 21.84
N VAL A 152 -6.48 -5.77 21.60
CA VAL A 152 -5.30 -5.44 22.42
C VAL A 152 -5.67 -5.10 23.87
N GLU A 153 -6.80 -4.45 24.10
CA GLU A 153 -7.31 -4.17 25.45
C GLU A 153 -7.72 -5.45 26.19
N LYS A 154 -8.30 -6.44 25.50
CA LYS A 154 -8.61 -7.75 26.08
C LYS A 154 -7.35 -8.55 26.39
N GLU A 155 -6.37 -8.52 25.49
CA GLU A 155 -5.10 -9.23 25.62
C GLU A 155 -4.20 -8.62 26.69
N LEU A 156 -3.90 -7.33 26.62
CA LEU A 156 -2.86 -6.67 27.44
C LEU A 156 -3.40 -5.63 28.42
N GLY A 157 -4.72 -5.49 28.52
CA GLY A 157 -5.36 -4.49 29.36
C GLY A 157 -5.09 -3.05 28.87
N ASN A 158 -5.28 -2.10 29.79
CA ASN A 158 -5.16 -0.68 29.47
C ASN A 158 -3.74 -0.27 29.04
N PHE A 159 -2.71 -0.93 29.57
CA PHE A 159 -1.32 -0.68 29.18
C PHE A 159 -1.09 -0.95 27.68
N GLY A 160 -1.58 -2.10 27.18
CA GLY A 160 -1.45 -2.46 25.77
C GLY A 160 -2.15 -1.46 24.84
N LYS A 161 -3.36 -1.01 25.21
CA LYS A 161 -4.11 -0.01 24.46
C LYS A 161 -3.37 1.33 24.33
N ILE A 162 -2.79 1.82 25.43
CA ILE A 162 -2.01 3.07 25.43
C ILE A 162 -0.73 2.90 24.59
N ALA A 163 -0.01 1.78 24.77
CA ALA A 163 1.20 1.48 24.02
C ALA A 163 0.91 1.40 22.51
N LEU A 164 -0.17 0.69 22.12
CA LEU A 164 -0.62 0.59 20.73
C LEU A 164 -0.93 1.98 20.15
N GLY A 165 -1.68 2.81 20.88
CA GLY A 165 -1.99 4.17 20.45
C GLY A 165 -0.74 5.00 20.16
N LEU A 166 0.23 5.00 21.09
CA LEU A 166 1.50 5.71 20.91
C LEU A 166 2.31 5.18 19.72
N ALA A 167 2.41 3.86 19.58
CA ALA A 167 3.13 3.24 18.47
C ALA A 167 2.48 3.57 17.12
N VAL A 168 1.16 3.47 17.01
CA VAL A 168 0.41 3.81 15.78
C VAL A 168 0.53 5.29 15.45
N SER A 169 0.35 6.19 16.43
CA SER A 169 0.49 7.65 16.20
C SER A 169 1.86 8.00 15.64
N LEU A 170 2.93 7.38 16.14
CA LEU A 170 4.28 7.65 15.68
C LEU A 170 4.58 6.96 14.33
N ALA A 171 4.09 5.73 14.10
CA ALA A 171 4.22 5.07 12.81
C ALA A 171 3.51 5.85 11.69
N CYS A 172 2.30 6.33 11.97
CA CYS A 172 1.57 7.20 11.05
C CYS A 172 2.32 8.51 10.80
N LEU A 173 3.03 9.06 11.80
CA LEU A 173 3.86 10.25 11.61
C LEU A 173 5.02 9.97 10.64
N THR A 174 5.79 8.90 10.84
CA THR A 174 6.93 8.57 9.97
C THR A 174 6.51 8.33 8.52
N THR A 175 5.42 7.61 8.32
CA THR A 175 4.89 7.33 6.97
C THR A 175 4.34 8.60 6.31
N SER A 176 3.62 9.43 7.08
CA SER A 176 3.08 10.70 6.59
C SER A 176 4.19 11.65 6.15
N VAL A 177 5.27 11.77 6.93
CA VAL A 177 6.41 12.64 6.54
C VAL A 177 7.08 12.10 5.27
N GLY A 178 7.36 10.80 5.21
CA GLY A 178 8.00 10.18 4.03
C GLY A 178 7.20 10.35 2.74
N LEU A 179 5.88 10.11 2.80
CA LEU A 179 4.97 10.30 1.68
C LEU A 179 4.82 11.77 1.30
N THR A 180 4.71 12.67 2.28
CA THR A 180 4.58 14.11 2.03
C THR A 180 5.85 14.67 1.39
N ALA A 181 7.04 14.31 1.90
CA ALA A 181 8.33 14.74 1.34
C ALA A 181 8.47 14.30 -0.12
N THR A 182 8.25 13.01 -0.38
CA THR A 182 8.39 12.45 -1.72
C THR A 182 7.36 13.01 -2.69
N SER A 183 6.10 13.12 -2.26
CA SER A 183 5.04 13.69 -3.09
C SER A 183 5.31 15.15 -3.40
N ALA A 184 5.78 15.92 -2.42
CA ALA A 184 6.15 17.31 -2.61
C ALA A 184 7.31 17.46 -3.60
N GLU A 185 8.34 16.63 -3.51
CA GLU A 185 9.46 16.63 -4.45
C GLU A 185 9.02 16.22 -5.86
N TYR A 186 8.18 15.17 -5.97
CA TYR A 186 7.62 14.71 -7.24
C TYR A 186 6.81 15.81 -7.94
N PHE A 187 5.84 16.43 -7.24
CA PHE A 187 4.99 17.46 -7.83
C PHE A 187 5.74 18.78 -8.05
N SER A 188 6.71 19.13 -7.20
CA SER A 188 7.56 20.31 -7.44
C SER A 188 8.37 20.13 -8.74
N ARG A 189 8.97 18.95 -8.94
CA ARG A 189 9.67 18.62 -10.19
C ARG A 189 8.73 18.58 -11.40
N LEU A 190 7.55 17.99 -11.26
CA LEU A 190 6.55 17.90 -12.33
C LEU A 190 6.07 19.29 -12.78
N THR A 191 5.90 20.21 -11.84
CA THR A 191 5.54 21.61 -12.12
C THR A 191 6.72 22.47 -12.59
N LYS A 192 7.89 21.86 -12.87
CA LYS A 192 9.14 22.55 -13.22
C LYS A 192 9.52 23.62 -12.19
N ASN A 193 9.34 23.31 -10.91
CA ASN A 193 9.57 24.19 -9.75
C ASN A 193 8.75 25.50 -9.76
N ARG A 194 7.62 25.57 -10.49
CA ARG A 194 6.68 26.70 -10.37
C ARG A 194 6.09 26.80 -8.97
N ILE A 195 5.87 25.65 -8.33
CA ILE A 195 5.53 25.56 -6.91
C ILE A 195 6.72 24.91 -6.20
N GLY A 196 7.35 25.65 -5.30
CA GLY A 196 8.51 25.17 -4.55
C GLY A 196 8.13 24.04 -3.59
N TYR A 197 9.13 23.21 -3.25
CA TYR A 197 8.98 22.07 -2.32
C TYR A 197 8.22 22.44 -1.03
N LYS A 198 8.63 23.51 -0.34
CA LYS A 198 8.00 23.92 0.94
C LYS A 198 6.51 24.25 0.78
N SER A 199 6.13 24.94 -0.29
CA SER A 199 4.73 25.26 -0.56
C SER A 199 3.93 24.00 -0.88
N MET A 200 4.52 23.08 -1.65
CA MET A 200 3.88 21.80 -1.96
C MET A 200 3.68 20.93 -0.71
N VAL A 201 4.65 20.90 0.21
CA VAL A 201 4.51 20.24 1.51
C VAL A 201 3.30 20.78 2.29
N VAL A 202 3.15 22.11 2.37
CA VAL A 202 2.02 22.73 3.08
C VAL A 202 0.69 22.39 2.40
N ILE A 203 0.61 22.48 1.07
CA ILE A 203 -0.61 22.15 0.30
C ILE A 203 -1.03 20.70 0.54
N ILE A 204 -0.11 19.75 0.38
CA ILE A 204 -0.37 18.32 0.57
C ILE A 204 -0.79 18.04 2.01
N SER A 205 -0.12 18.66 2.98
CA SER A 205 -0.39 18.42 4.40
C SER A 205 -1.78 18.95 4.81
N ILE A 206 -2.16 20.16 4.37
CA ILE A 206 -3.49 20.74 4.63
C ILE A 206 -4.58 19.88 3.99
N PHE A 207 -4.39 19.47 2.73
CA PHE A 207 -5.33 18.60 2.04
C PHE A 207 -5.48 17.24 2.74
N SER A 208 -4.37 16.64 3.16
CA SER A 208 -4.37 15.37 3.88
C SER A 208 -5.05 15.47 5.25
N ALA A 209 -4.84 16.57 5.98
CA ALA A 209 -5.53 16.81 7.25
C ALA A 209 -7.04 17.00 7.06
N PHE A 210 -7.46 17.72 6.00
CA PHE A 210 -8.87 17.86 5.66
C PHE A 210 -9.52 16.50 5.36
N ILE A 211 -8.86 15.65 4.56
CA ILE A 211 -9.35 14.29 4.30
C ILE A 211 -9.36 13.43 5.57
N GLY A 212 -8.29 13.54 6.38
CA GLY A 212 -8.14 12.82 7.65
C GLY A 212 -9.27 13.08 8.64
N ALA A 213 -9.92 14.24 8.56
CA ALA A 213 -11.05 14.60 9.42
C ALA A 213 -12.33 13.78 9.14
N PHE A 214 -12.46 13.09 8.00
CA PHE A 214 -13.67 12.33 7.64
C PHE A 214 -13.79 10.95 8.32
N GLY A 215 -12.75 10.49 9.03
CA GLY A 215 -12.71 9.19 9.69
C GLY A 215 -12.26 8.04 8.77
N VAL A 216 -11.68 6.99 9.38
CA VAL A 216 -10.96 5.93 8.68
C VAL A 216 -11.87 5.14 7.73
N GLU A 217 -13.10 4.83 8.14
CA GLU A 217 -14.05 4.04 7.35
C GLU A 217 -14.45 4.76 6.06
N LYS A 218 -14.64 6.08 6.10
CA LYS A 218 -14.97 6.88 4.91
C LYS A 218 -13.77 7.00 3.99
N ILE A 219 -12.57 7.18 4.54
CA ILE A 219 -11.33 7.21 3.77
C ILE A 219 -11.15 5.87 3.04
N ILE A 220 -11.32 4.74 3.73
CA ILE A 220 -11.25 3.40 3.11
C ILE A 220 -12.31 3.25 2.02
N LYS A 221 -13.57 3.61 2.29
CA LYS A 221 -14.66 3.51 1.30
C LYS A 221 -14.38 4.32 0.03
N PHE A 222 -13.76 5.49 0.17
CA PHE A 222 -13.36 6.32 -0.96
C PHE A 222 -12.11 5.79 -1.69
N SER A 223 -11.13 5.29 -0.95
CA SER A 223 -9.85 4.83 -1.50
C SER A 223 -9.94 3.47 -2.19
N VAL A 224 -10.73 2.52 -1.67
CA VAL A 224 -10.80 1.14 -2.20
C VAL A 224 -11.11 1.08 -3.71
N PRO A 225 -12.12 1.78 -4.25
CA PRO A 225 -12.40 1.80 -5.69
C PRO A 225 -11.20 2.23 -6.55
N ILE A 226 -10.49 3.26 -6.10
CA ILE A 226 -9.32 3.81 -6.79
C ILE A 226 -8.17 2.79 -6.73
N LEU A 227 -7.95 2.21 -5.55
CA LEU A 227 -6.90 1.22 -5.34
C LEU A 227 -7.13 -0.01 -6.20
N VAL A 228 -8.31 -0.63 -6.16
CA VAL A 228 -8.62 -1.81 -6.98
C VAL A 228 -8.47 -1.54 -8.48
N SER A 229 -8.69 -0.29 -8.93
CA SER A 229 -8.48 0.10 -10.33
C SER A 229 -7.01 0.22 -10.73
N VAL A 230 -6.17 0.77 -9.86
CA VAL A 230 -4.79 1.17 -10.20
C VAL A 230 -3.75 0.14 -9.74
N TYR A 231 -3.98 -0.55 -8.62
CA TYR A 231 -3.02 -1.48 -8.03
C TYR A 231 -2.64 -2.64 -8.94
N PRO A 232 -3.58 -3.32 -9.64
CA PRO A 232 -3.25 -4.38 -10.57
C PRO A 232 -2.30 -3.94 -11.67
N VAL A 233 -2.49 -2.73 -12.21
CA VAL A 233 -1.61 -2.14 -13.23
C VAL A 233 -0.20 -1.99 -12.69
N VAL A 234 -0.05 -1.50 -11.47
CA VAL A 234 1.27 -1.33 -10.84
C VAL A 234 1.95 -2.67 -10.58
N ILE A 235 1.22 -3.69 -10.14
CA ILE A 235 1.76 -5.05 -10.00
C ILE A 235 2.27 -5.58 -11.34
N VAL A 236 1.46 -5.45 -12.41
CA VAL A 236 1.86 -5.87 -13.76
C VAL A 236 3.12 -5.15 -14.21
N LEU A 237 3.22 -3.83 -14.01
CA LEU A 237 4.40 -3.06 -14.37
C LEU A 237 5.65 -3.47 -13.57
N ILE A 238 5.52 -3.74 -12.27
CA ILE A 238 6.62 -4.23 -11.43
C ILE A 238 7.11 -5.60 -11.94
N LEU A 239 6.19 -6.52 -12.23
CA LEU A 239 6.54 -7.84 -12.77
C LEU A 239 7.21 -7.71 -14.13
N MET A 240 6.64 -6.94 -15.05
CA MET A 240 7.23 -6.72 -16.38
C MET A 240 8.63 -6.11 -16.28
N ASN A 241 8.82 -5.10 -15.41
CA ASN A 241 10.13 -4.48 -15.22
C ASN A 241 11.16 -5.46 -14.63
N THR A 242 10.74 -6.34 -13.73
CA THR A 242 11.61 -7.40 -13.19
C THR A 242 12.05 -8.38 -14.28
N PHE A 243 11.17 -8.69 -15.24
CA PHE A 243 11.44 -9.56 -16.38
C PHE A 243 11.77 -8.80 -17.68
N ASP A 244 12.25 -7.55 -17.59
CA ASP A 244 12.45 -6.67 -18.75
C ASP A 244 13.38 -7.27 -19.82
N SER A 245 14.33 -8.12 -19.39
CA SER A 245 15.23 -8.87 -20.28
C SER A 245 14.49 -9.74 -21.30
N PHE A 246 13.28 -10.22 -20.99
CA PHE A 246 12.42 -11.01 -21.86
C PHE A 246 11.40 -10.16 -22.65
N ILE A 247 11.09 -8.93 -22.20
CA ILE A 247 10.04 -8.07 -22.76
C ILE A 247 10.65 -6.74 -23.25
N LYS A 248 11.45 -6.78 -24.31
CA LYS A 248 12.18 -5.60 -24.82
C LYS A 248 11.34 -4.63 -25.65
N ASN A 249 10.04 -4.49 -25.38
CA ASN A 249 9.12 -3.76 -26.24
C ASN A 249 8.15 -2.85 -25.47
N ASN A 250 8.32 -1.54 -25.66
CA ASN A 250 7.47 -0.50 -25.07
C ASN A 250 5.97 -0.69 -25.39
N ARG A 251 5.63 -1.28 -26.54
CA ARG A 251 4.22 -1.55 -26.87
C ARG A 251 3.62 -2.62 -25.97
N SER A 252 4.37 -3.66 -25.61
CA SER A 252 3.90 -4.69 -24.67
C SER A 252 3.53 -4.10 -23.32
N TYR A 253 4.34 -3.16 -22.81
CA TYR A 253 4.01 -2.42 -21.58
C TYR A 253 2.72 -1.59 -21.72
N ALA A 254 2.56 -0.89 -22.84
CA ALA A 254 1.37 -0.07 -23.09
C ALA A 254 0.09 -0.92 -23.19
N TYR A 255 0.10 -2.00 -23.98
CA TYR A 255 -1.06 -2.88 -24.13
C TYR A 255 -1.39 -3.61 -22.82
N ALA A 256 -0.39 -4.17 -22.13
CA ALA A 256 -0.59 -4.79 -20.83
C ALA A 256 -1.27 -3.82 -19.85
N THR A 257 -0.76 -2.59 -19.78
CA THR A 257 -1.34 -1.52 -18.94
C THR A 257 -2.78 -1.23 -19.30
N ILE A 258 -3.10 -1.03 -20.59
CA ILE A 258 -4.45 -0.68 -21.05
C ILE A 258 -5.44 -1.82 -20.74
N PHE A 259 -5.12 -3.06 -21.09
CA PHE A 259 -6.02 -4.19 -20.87
C PHE A 259 -6.20 -4.51 -19.38
N THR A 260 -5.14 -4.37 -18.58
CA THR A 260 -5.23 -4.51 -17.11
C THR A 260 -6.09 -3.39 -16.51
N LEU A 261 -5.90 -2.15 -16.96
CA LEU A 261 -6.66 -1.01 -16.45
C LEU A 261 -8.15 -1.12 -16.80
N LEU A 262 -8.49 -1.55 -18.03
CA LEU A 262 -9.88 -1.70 -18.45
C LEU A 262 -10.66 -2.63 -17.53
N ILE A 263 -10.11 -3.81 -17.20
CA ILE A 263 -10.79 -4.75 -16.31
C ILE A 263 -10.77 -4.26 -14.86
N SER A 264 -9.66 -3.69 -14.39
CA SER A 264 -9.51 -3.24 -13.01
C SER A 264 -10.40 -2.03 -12.70
N VAL A 265 -10.67 -1.17 -13.69
CA VAL A 265 -11.64 -0.07 -13.55
C VAL A 265 -13.07 -0.60 -13.39
N VAL A 266 -13.43 -1.69 -14.07
CA VAL A 266 -14.73 -2.35 -13.85
C VAL A 266 -14.83 -2.83 -12.40
N ASP A 267 -13.77 -3.48 -11.89
CA ASP A 267 -13.69 -3.91 -10.49
C ASP A 267 -13.76 -2.74 -9.50
N GLY A 268 -13.08 -1.63 -9.79
CA GLY A 268 -13.16 -0.41 -8.99
C GLY A 268 -14.55 0.23 -8.99
N LEU A 269 -15.22 0.28 -10.14
CA LEU A 269 -16.59 0.80 -10.25
C LEU A 269 -17.59 -0.09 -9.49
N SER A 270 -17.39 -1.41 -9.52
CA SER A 270 -18.19 -2.33 -8.70
C SER A 270 -17.94 -2.11 -7.21
N ALA A 271 -16.68 -1.94 -6.80
CA ALA A 271 -16.32 -1.61 -5.42
C ALA A 271 -16.88 -0.25 -4.97
N ALA A 272 -17.13 0.69 -5.90
CA ALA A 272 -17.81 1.96 -5.63
C ALA A 272 -19.34 1.80 -5.41
N GLY A 273 -19.89 0.60 -5.60
CA GLY A 273 -21.31 0.28 -5.42
C GLY A 273 -22.15 0.34 -6.70
N LEU A 274 -21.53 0.44 -7.88
CA LEU A 274 -22.27 0.35 -9.14
C LEU A 274 -22.63 -1.11 -9.43
N ASN A 275 -23.90 -1.34 -9.77
CA ASN A 275 -24.37 -2.67 -10.15
C ASN A 275 -23.93 -2.97 -11.59
N LEU A 276 -22.84 -3.74 -11.73
CA LEU A 276 -22.26 -4.14 -13.00
C LEU A 276 -22.45 -5.64 -13.28
N ASN A 277 -23.47 -6.28 -12.69
CA ASN A 277 -23.68 -7.73 -12.77
C ASN A 277 -23.67 -8.25 -14.22
N LYS A 278 -24.27 -7.50 -15.16
CA LYS A 278 -24.28 -7.86 -16.60
C LYS A 278 -22.89 -7.88 -17.24
N ILE A 279 -21.98 -7.03 -16.76
CA ILE A 279 -20.57 -7.02 -17.22
C ILE A 279 -19.82 -8.17 -16.58
N TYR A 280 -20.11 -8.46 -15.30
CA TYR A 280 -19.52 -9.60 -14.59
C TYR A 280 -19.88 -10.94 -15.21
N ASP A 281 -21.07 -11.12 -15.75
CA ASP A 281 -21.45 -12.33 -16.48
C ASP A 281 -20.48 -12.63 -17.64
N VAL A 282 -19.93 -11.60 -18.28
CA VAL A 282 -18.91 -11.74 -19.33
C VAL A 282 -17.52 -11.92 -18.73
N ILE A 283 -17.19 -11.18 -17.66
CA ILE A 283 -15.88 -11.25 -17.01
C ILE A 283 -15.65 -12.60 -16.34
N TYR A 284 -16.67 -13.27 -15.82
CA TYR A 284 -16.55 -14.57 -15.16
C TYR A 284 -16.15 -15.71 -16.09
N TYR A 285 -16.20 -15.51 -17.42
CA TYR A 285 -15.59 -16.46 -18.38
C TYR A 285 -14.06 -16.37 -18.41
N LEU A 286 -13.48 -15.28 -17.88
CA LEU A 286 -12.03 -15.14 -17.81
C LEU A 286 -11.45 -16.03 -16.69
N PRO A 287 -10.30 -16.68 -16.93
CA PRO A 287 -9.59 -17.40 -15.88
C PRO A 287 -9.29 -16.50 -14.67
N PHE A 288 -9.42 -17.07 -13.47
CA PHE A 288 -9.20 -16.39 -12.18
C PHE A 288 -10.12 -15.20 -11.87
N ALA A 289 -11.13 -14.91 -12.71
CA ALA A 289 -12.08 -13.82 -12.44
C ALA A 289 -12.90 -14.03 -11.16
N ARG A 290 -13.33 -15.26 -10.89
CA ARG A 290 -14.05 -15.62 -9.66
C ARG A 290 -13.22 -15.40 -8.40
N GLU A 291 -11.89 -15.46 -8.55
CA GLU A 291 -10.94 -15.25 -7.46
C GLU A 291 -10.57 -13.76 -7.28
N GLY A 292 -11.04 -12.86 -8.16
CA GLY A 292 -10.70 -11.43 -8.16
C GLY A 292 -9.42 -11.09 -8.95
N PHE A 293 -8.91 -12.02 -9.76
CA PHE A 293 -7.65 -11.87 -10.49
C PHE A 293 -7.81 -11.87 -12.02
N ALA A 294 -8.96 -11.41 -12.52
CA ALA A 294 -9.21 -11.30 -13.97
C ALA A 294 -8.12 -10.49 -14.70
N TRP A 295 -7.53 -9.52 -14.00
CA TRP A 295 -6.44 -8.66 -14.47
C TRP A 295 -5.16 -9.41 -14.84
N ILE A 296 -4.86 -10.57 -14.25
CA ILE A 296 -3.68 -11.37 -14.61
C ILE A 296 -3.79 -11.85 -16.06
N TYR A 297 -4.97 -12.37 -16.41
CA TYR A 297 -5.23 -12.90 -17.75
C TYR A 297 -5.23 -11.78 -18.80
N THR A 298 -5.90 -10.66 -18.52
CA THR A 298 -5.94 -9.53 -19.46
C THR A 298 -4.58 -8.86 -19.62
N ALA A 299 -3.76 -8.81 -18.56
CA ALA A 299 -2.37 -8.38 -18.62
C ALA A 299 -1.56 -9.26 -19.58
N PHE A 300 -1.61 -10.58 -19.39
CA PHE A 300 -0.89 -11.53 -20.23
C PHE A 300 -1.32 -11.42 -21.70
N PHE A 301 -2.63 -11.33 -21.95
CA PHE A 301 -3.16 -11.10 -23.29
C PHE A 301 -2.64 -9.79 -23.91
N GLY A 302 -2.61 -8.70 -23.14
CA GLY A 302 -2.04 -7.42 -23.57
C GLY A 302 -0.55 -7.50 -23.90
N ILE A 303 0.24 -8.24 -23.11
CA ILE A 303 1.66 -8.48 -23.38
C ILE A 303 1.85 -9.16 -24.74
N LEU A 304 1.10 -10.24 -25.00
CA LEU A 304 1.16 -11.00 -26.26
C LEU A 304 0.80 -10.14 -27.47
N LEU A 305 -0.31 -9.40 -27.39
CA LEU A 305 -0.72 -8.49 -28.47
C LEU A 305 0.33 -7.41 -28.75
N GLY A 306 0.91 -6.85 -27.69
CA GLY A 306 1.97 -5.86 -27.85
C GLY A 306 3.23 -6.44 -28.49
N MET A 307 3.59 -7.69 -28.17
CA MET A 307 4.70 -8.40 -28.82
C MET A 307 4.40 -8.60 -30.30
N MET A 308 3.24 -9.16 -30.65
CA MET A 308 2.81 -9.38 -32.04
C MET A 308 2.85 -8.09 -32.86
N ASN A 309 2.25 -7.00 -32.36
CA ASN A 309 2.25 -5.71 -33.05
C ASN A 309 3.68 -5.18 -33.29
N SER A 310 4.60 -5.37 -32.34
CA SER A 310 6.00 -4.99 -32.58
C SER A 310 6.71 -5.86 -33.60
N TYR A 311 6.40 -7.15 -33.70
CA TYR A 311 6.95 -8.00 -34.75
C TYR A 311 6.46 -7.55 -36.14
N PHE A 312 5.15 -7.32 -36.31
CA PHE A 312 4.57 -6.82 -37.57
C PHE A 312 5.13 -5.47 -37.98
N ASN A 313 5.25 -4.51 -37.05
CA ASN A 313 5.83 -3.19 -37.36
C ASN A 313 7.32 -3.25 -37.73
N LYS A 314 8.08 -4.20 -37.15
CA LYS A 314 9.49 -4.42 -37.54
C LYS A 314 9.60 -5.07 -38.92
N ALA A 315 8.70 -5.99 -39.26
CA ALA A 315 8.64 -6.62 -40.57
C ALA A 315 8.30 -5.60 -41.68
N LEU A 316 7.29 -4.76 -41.48
CA LEU A 316 6.89 -3.72 -42.44
C LEU A 316 7.97 -2.65 -42.66
N LYS A 317 8.75 -2.30 -41.63
CA LYS A 317 9.91 -1.40 -41.79
C LYS A 317 11.07 -2.03 -42.57
N LYS A 318 11.16 -3.36 -42.61
CA LYS A 318 12.20 -4.10 -43.32
C LYS A 318 11.82 -4.35 -44.79
N GLU A 319 10.53 -4.35 -45.13
CA GLU A 319 10.05 -4.43 -46.51
C GLU A 319 10.04 -3.07 -47.22
N ASN A 320 9.92 -1.95 -46.48
CA ASN A 320 9.85 -0.60 -47.02
C ASN A 320 11.17 0.19 -46.98
N GLY A 321 12.30 -0.45 -46.69
CA GLY A 321 13.64 0.18 -46.62
C GLY A 321 14.66 -0.66 -47.35
#